data_AF-A0A845YHF3-F1
#
_entry.id   AF-A0A845YHF3-F1
#
_cell.length_a   1.000
_cell.length_b   1.000
_cell.length_c   1.000
_cell.angle_alpha   90.00
_cell.angle_beta   90.00
_cell.angle_gamma   90.00
#
_symmetry.space_group_name_H-M   'P 1'
#
loop_
_entity.id
_entity.type
_entity.pdbx_description
1 polymer ?
#
loop_
_entity_poly.entity_id
_entity_poly.type
_entity_poly.pdbx_seq_one_letter_code
_entity_poly.pdbx_strand_id
1 'polypeptide(L)'
;MVLVKSFSMSCKQAKKRTKRKKRQSVSLLRTDVWSLFLTRHQRNLAILTVEEYRHFLKPLILIAYGNWSTLSELTAKERVNRLEKLVHQTVDNPHPKYGWYFKKAINNHPSFRKFPSYLRRAAIQEALGIVSSFVTRWQDWKRGNRKHRHDKSPKLTAISNSYPALYKGQQIR
;
A
#
# COMPACT_ATOMS: atom_id res chain seq x y z
N MET A 1 -61.33 -14.08 76.22
CA MET A 1 -61.59 -12.65 75.94
C MET A 1 -61.19 -12.34 74.51
N VAL A 2 -61.91 -11.40 73.93
CA VAL A 2 -62.22 -11.22 72.50
C VAL A 2 -61.43 -10.03 71.94
N LEU A 3 -61.15 -10.07 70.62
CA LEU A 3 -60.78 -8.95 69.72
C LEU A 3 -59.45 -8.21 70.02
N VAL A 4 -58.71 -7.63 69.07
CA VAL A 4 -59.06 -7.00 67.79
C VAL A 4 -57.90 -7.20 66.80
N LYS A 5 -58.19 -7.58 65.55
CA LYS A 5 -57.27 -7.45 64.42
C LYS A 5 -57.31 -6.01 63.91
N SER A 6 -56.20 -5.29 63.99
CA SER A 6 -56.03 -4.00 63.31
C SER A 6 -55.43 -4.23 61.92
N PHE A 7 -56.23 -3.96 60.89
CA PHE A 7 -55.78 -3.87 59.51
C PHE A 7 -55.01 -2.55 59.31
N SER A 8 -53.78 -2.63 58.77
CA SER A 8 -53.06 -1.48 58.22
C SER A 8 -52.76 -1.76 56.76
N MET A 9 -53.46 -1.05 55.87
CA MET A 9 -53.24 -1.05 54.44
C MET A 9 -52.15 -0.02 54.10
N SER A 10 -51.00 -0.48 53.59
CA SER A 10 -49.98 0.39 53.01
C SER A 10 -49.94 0.21 51.49
N CYS A 11 -50.55 1.14 50.76
CA CYS A 11 -50.44 1.26 49.31
C CYS A 11 -49.04 1.75 48.92
N LYS A 12 -48.15 0.85 48.50
CA LYS A 12 -46.90 1.24 47.84
C LYS A 12 -47.22 1.72 46.42
N GLN A 13 -47.18 3.04 46.21
CA GLN A 13 -47.34 3.67 44.91
C GLN A 13 -46.20 3.25 43.96
N ALA A 14 -46.56 2.61 42.84
CA ALA A 14 -45.63 2.24 41.79
C ALA A 14 -45.16 3.50 41.02
N LYS A 15 -43.87 3.84 41.14
CA LYS A 15 -43.24 4.90 40.34
C LYS A 15 -43.20 4.45 38.87
N LYS A 16 -44.08 5.00 38.03
CA LYS A 16 -44.01 4.86 36.56
C LYS A 16 -42.72 5.50 36.04
N ARG A 17 -41.73 4.68 35.71
CA ARG A 17 -40.54 5.11 34.95
C ARG A 17 -40.96 5.37 33.50
N THR A 18 -41.11 6.64 33.13
CA THR A 18 -41.26 7.05 31.74
C THR A 18 -39.95 6.80 30.98
N LYS A 19 -39.98 5.92 29.98
CA LYS A 19 -38.83 5.66 29.11
C LYS A 19 -38.59 6.89 28.22
N ARG A 20 -37.55 7.66 28.52
CA ARG A 20 -37.10 8.77 27.67
C ARG A 20 -36.50 8.20 26.38
N LYS A 21 -37.15 8.46 25.24
CA LYS A 21 -36.70 8.01 23.91
C LYS A 21 -35.39 8.73 23.55
N LYS A 22 -34.29 7.99 23.45
CA LYS A 22 -32.96 8.51 23.10
C LYS A 22 -33.02 8.98 21.63
N ARG A 23 -32.97 10.30 21.38
CA ARG A 23 -32.80 10.83 20.02
C ARG A 23 -31.40 10.47 19.55
N GLN A 24 -31.31 9.65 18.50
CA GLN A 24 -30.03 9.40 17.82
C GLN A 24 -29.59 10.69 17.15
N SER A 25 -28.48 11.27 17.61
CA SER A 25 -27.78 12.29 16.85
C SER A 25 -27.23 11.61 15.59
N VAL A 26 -27.82 11.88 14.44
CA VAL A 26 -27.25 11.44 13.16
C VAL A 26 -25.90 12.13 13.06
N SER A 27 -24.82 11.39 13.25
CA SER A 27 -23.47 11.93 12.99
C SER A 27 -23.46 12.32 11.52
N LEU A 28 -23.20 13.60 11.25
CA LEU A 28 -23.05 14.20 9.91
C LEU A 28 -21.78 13.67 9.19
N LEU A 29 -21.39 12.42 9.45
CA LEU A 29 -20.38 11.70 8.70
C LEU A 29 -21.01 11.30 7.37
N ARG A 30 -20.84 12.16 6.37
CA ARG A 30 -21.06 11.80 4.96
C ARG A 30 -19.94 10.86 4.51
N THR A 31 -19.83 9.67 5.10
CA THR A 31 -19.02 8.60 4.55
C THR A 31 -19.89 7.86 3.56
N ASP A 32 -20.09 8.47 2.40
CA ASP A 32 -20.67 7.77 1.27
C ASP A 32 -19.75 6.57 1.00
N VAL A 33 -20.26 5.35 1.18
CA VAL A 33 -19.54 4.13 0.82
C VAL A 33 -19.70 3.98 -0.68
N TRP A 34 -18.82 4.62 -1.46
CA TRP A 34 -18.86 4.53 -2.91
C TRP A 34 -18.46 3.12 -3.34
N SER A 35 -19.41 2.37 -3.88
CA SER A 35 -19.12 1.14 -4.60
C SER A 35 -18.52 1.51 -5.96
N LEU A 36 -17.19 1.59 -6.03
CA LEU A 36 -16.47 1.88 -7.27
C LEU A 36 -16.47 0.63 -8.16
N PHE A 37 -17.37 0.59 -9.14
CA PHE A 37 -17.37 -0.42 -10.19
C PHE A 37 -16.76 0.15 -11.47
N LEU A 38 -15.78 -0.55 -12.03
CA LEU A 38 -15.18 -0.20 -13.31
C LEU A 38 -16.09 -0.66 -14.46
N THR A 39 -16.40 0.25 -15.38
CA THR A 39 -16.95 -0.14 -16.69
C THR A 39 -15.95 -1.00 -17.46
N ARG A 40 -16.38 -1.71 -18.50
CA ARG A 40 -15.48 -2.53 -19.33
C ARG A 40 -14.31 -1.70 -19.89
N HIS A 41 -14.59 -0.49 -20.36
CA HIS A 41 -13.58 0.42 -20.87
C HIS A 41 -12.59 0.85 -19.78
N GLN A 42 -13.09 1.25 -18.61
CA GLN A 42 -12.24 1.64 -17.48
C GLN A 42 -11.39 0.48 -16.96
N ARG A 43 -11.92 -0.76 -16.98
CA ARG A 43 -11.14 -1.95 -16.63
C ARG A 43 -9.97 -2.14 -17.59
N ASN A 44 -10.19 -1.99 -18.90
CA ASN A 44 -9.11 -2.07 -19.88
C ASN A 44 -8.05 -0.99 -19.64
N LEU A 45 -8.46 0.24 -19.37
CA LEU A 45 -7.52 1.32 -18.99
C LEU A 45 -6.74 1.00 -17.71
N ALA A 46 -7.39 0.40 -16.71
CA ALA A 46 -6.72 -0.02 -15.49
C ALA A 46 -5.69 -1.13 -15.77
N ILE A 47 -5.96 -2.06 -16.70
CA ILE A 47 -5.00 -3.13 -17.06
C ILE A 47 -3.77 -2.50 -17.70
N LEU A 48 -3.98 -1.60 -18.67
CA LEU A 48 -2.90 -0.88 -19.35
C LEU A 48 -2.07 -0.05 -18.37
N THR A 49 -2.70 0.62 -17.38
CA THR A 49 -1.96 1.38 -16.37
C THR A 49 -1.12 0.47 -15.46
N VAL A 50 -1.63 -0.70 -15.09
CA VAL A 50 -0.88 -1.69 -14.30
C VAL A 50 0.33 -2.23 -15.09
N GLU A 51 0.13 -2.55 -16.37
CA GLU A 51 1.23 -2.98 -17.25
C GLU A 51 2.30 -1.92 -17.37
N GLU A 52 1.90 -0.68 -17.62
CA GLU A 52 2.82 0.45 -17.76
C GLU A 52 3.60 0.72 -16.46
N TYR A 53 2.93 0.63 -15.31
CA TYR A 53 3.57 0.71 -14.01
C TYR A 53 4.62 -0.40 -13.81
N ARG A 54 4.31 -1.64 -14.19
CA ARG A 54 5.26 -2.78 -14.09
C ARG A 54 6.46 -2.62 -15.01
N HIS A 55 6.25 -2.13 -16.22
CA HIS A 55 7.33 -1.80 -17.15
C HIS A 55 8.28 -0.76 -16.57
N PHE A 56 7.75 0.25 -15.87
CA PHE A 56 8.54 1.27 -15.18
C PHE A 56 9.30 0.72 -13.96
N LEU A 57 8.68 -0.19 -13.21
CA LEU A 57 9.22 -0.78 -11.98
C LEU A 57 10.43 -1.71 -12.25
N LYS A 58 10.38 -2.52 -13.32
CA LYS A 58 11.44 -3.50 -13.67
C LYS A 58 12.87 -2.92 -13.65
N PRO A 59 13.19 -1.84 -14.40
CA PRO A 59 14.54 -1.27 -14.38
C PRO A 59 14.91 -0.67 -13.02
N LEU A 60 13.95 -0.13 -12.26
CA LEU A 60 14.21 0.39 -10.92
C LEU A 60 14.68 -0.70 -9.96
N ILE A 61 14.07 -1.89 -9.99
CA ILE A 61 14.46 -3.02 -9.14
C ILE A 61 15.93 -3.40 -9.41
N LEU A 62 16.33 -3.46 -10.67
CA LEU A 62 17.69 -3.82 -11.06
C LEU A 62 18.71 -2.78 -10.59
N ILE A 63 18.42 -1.48 -10.79
CA ILE A 63 19.28 -0.39 -10.34
C ILE A 63 19.38 -0.36 -8.81
N ALA A 64 18.26 -0.55 -8.11
CA ALA A 64 18.20 -0.58 -6.66
C ALA A 64 19.02 -1.75 -6.09
N TYR A 65 18.87 -2.95 -6.66
CA TYR A 65 19.65 -4.11 -6.24
C TYR A 65 21.15 -3.93 -6.49
N GLY A 66 21.53 -3.42 -7.66
CA GLY A 66 22.94 -3.15 -7.99
C GLY A 66 23.62 -2.11 -7.10
N ASN A 67 22.86 -1.21 -6.47
CA ASN A 67 23.38 -0.20 -5.54
C ASN A 67 23.00 -0.49 -4.07
N TRP A 68 22.53 -1.71 -3.77
CA TRP A 68 21.95 -2.02 -2.46
C TRP A 68 22.92 -1.81 -1.30
N SER A 69 24.22 -2.08 -1.48
CA SER A 69 25.24 -1.85 -0.45
C SER A 69 25.23 -0.41 0.06
N THR A 70 25.23 0.55 -0.87
CA THR A 70 25.14 1.97 -0.52
C THR A 70 23.77 2.31 0.07
N LEU A 71 22.69 1.77 -0.51
CA LEU A 71 21.32 2.11 -0.12
C LEU A 71 20.94 1.57 1.27
N SER A 72 21.47 0.42 1.69
CA SER A 72 21.09 -0.19 2.97
C SER A 72 21.47 0.65 4.19
N GLU A 73 22.51 1.48 4.07
CA GLU A 73 23.03 2.31 5.16
C GLU A 73 22.21 3.59 5.40
N LEU A 74 21.47 4.06 4.39
CA LEU A 74 20.69 5.30 4.51
C LEU A 74 19.35 5.09 5.22
N THR A 75 18.74 6.18 5.65
CA THR A 75 17.34 6.18 6.13
C THR A 75 16.34 5.94 4.99
N ALA A 76 15.12 5.54 5.30
CA ALA A 76 14.09 5.25 4.29
C ALA A 76 13.84 6.42 3.32
N LYS A 77 13.80 7.67 3.84
CA LYS A 77 13.61 8.88 3.03
C LYS A 77 14.80 9.13 2.11
N GLU A 78 16.00 8.97 2.63
CA GLU A 78 17.23 9.17 1.86
C GLU A 78 17.43 8.12 0.78
N ARG A 79 17.06 6.85 1.02
CA ARG A 79 17.10 5.78 0.00
C ARG A 79 16.28 6.14 -1.23
N VAL A 80 15.09 6.67 -1.00
CA VAL A 80 14.14 7.04 -2.06
C VAL A 80 14.68 8.21 -2.86
N ASN A 81 15.14 9.26 -2.16
CA ASN A 81 15.77 10.42 -2.79
C ASN A 81 17.04 10.03 -3.58
N ARG A 82 17.84 9.12 -3.03
CA ARG A 82 19.08 8.64 -3.67
C ARG A 82 18.77 7.87 -4.93
N LEU A 83 17.80 6.95 -4.88
CA LEU A 83 17.38 6.18 -6.05
C LEU A 83 16.71 7.06 -7.11
N GLU A 84 15.93 8.07 -6.70
CA GLU A 84 15.38 9.08 -7.63
C GLU A 84 16.50 9.84 -8.35
N LYS A 85 17.51 10.34 -7.62
CA LYS A 85 18.69 11.02 -8.19
C LYS A 85 19.53 10.14 -9.12
N LEU A 86 19.56 8.82 -8.89
CA LEU A 86 20.29 7.90 -9.76
C LEU A 86 19.68 7.78 -11.16
N VAL A 87 18.39 8.10 -11.28
CA VAL A 87 17.55 7.68 -12.40
C VAL A 87 16.92 8.86 -13.13
N HIS A 88 16.40 9.84 -12.39
CA HIS A 88 15.64 10.96 -12.93
C HIS A 88 16.54 12.17 -13.19
N GLN A 89 16.47 12.68 -14.42
CA GLN A 89 17.12 13.91 -14.81
C GLN A 89 16.26 15.10 -14.39
N THR A 90 16.86 16.04 -13.67
CA THR A 90 16.24 17.32 -13.28
C THR A 90 17.22 18.46 -13.57
N VAL A 91 16.80 19.71 -13.37
CA VAL A 91 17.69 20.88 -13.49
C VAL A 91 18.89 20.74 -12.53
N ASP A 92 18.62 20.35 -11.28
CA ASP A 92 19.66 20.16 -10.25
C ASP A 92 20.47 18.86 -10.41
N ASN A 93 20.03 17.95 -11.30
CA ASN A 93 20.67 16.67 -11.57
C ASN A 93 20.68 16.40 -13.08
N PRO A 94 21.50 17.13 -13.84
CA PRO A 94 21.48 17.07 -15.30
C PRO A 94 22.00 15.75 -15.86
N HIS A 95 22.87 15.04 -15.11
CA HIS A 95 23.52 13.81 -15.56
C HIS A 95 23.38 12.66 -14.53
N PRO A 96 22.17 12.07 -14.38
CA PRO A 96 21.98 10.92 -13.51
C PRO A 96 22.80 9.72 -13.98
N LYS A 97 23.46 9.01 -13.05
CA LYS A 97 24.35 7.87 -13.31
C LYS A 97 23.73 6.80 -14.21
N TYR A 98 22.46 6.47 -13.99
CA TYR A 98 21.72 5.48 -14.78
C TYR A 98 20.71 6.11 -15.74
N GLY A 99 20.82 7.41 -16.00
CA GLY A 99 19.92 8.14 -16.90
C GLY A 99 19.83 7.51 -18.29
N TRP A 100 20.96 7.12 -18.87
CA TRP A 100 21.01 6.49 -20.19
C TRP A 100 20.30 5.13 -20.20
N TYR A 101 20.56 4.29 -19.20
CA TYR A 101 19.98 2.94 -19.09
C TYR A 101 18.49 3.03 -18.85
N PHE A 102 18.08 3.92 -17.93
CA PHE A 102 16.68 4.14 -17.62
C PHE A 102 15.93 4.73 -18.82
N LYS A 103 16.52 5.69 -19.53
CA LYS A 103 15.98 6.25 -20.77
C LYS A 103 15.87 5.18 -21.86
N LYS A 104 16.86 4.28 -22.00
CA LYS A 104 16.80 3.14 -22.93
C LYS A 104 15.69 2.17 -22.57
N ALA A 105 15.56 1.79 -21.30
CA ALA A 105 14.47 0.96 -20.82
C ALA A 105 13.10 1.62 -21.05
N ILE A 106 13.06 2.96 -20.97
CA ILE A 106 11.88 3.78 -21.22
C ILE A 106 11.56 3.95 -22.70
N ASN A 107 12.54 4.01 -23.60
CA ASN A 107 12.31 4.36 -25.01
C ASN A 107 11.39 3.37 -25.74
N ASN A 108 11.27 2.15 -25.24
CA ASN A 108 10.33 1.15 -25.76
C ASN A 108 8.85 1.48 -25.40
N HIS A 109 8.62 2.49 -24.56
CA HIS A 109 7.32 2.87 -24.01
C HIS A 109 7.13 4.41 -24.11
N PRO A 110 6.39 4.90 -25.12
CA PRO A 110 6.21 6.34 -25.36
C PRO A 110 5.60 7.11 -24.17
N SER A 111 4.74 6.44 -23.41
CA SER A 111 4.00 6.93 -22.23
C SER A 111 4.91 7.43 -21.11
N PHE A 112 6.12 6.91 -21.00
CA PHE A 112 7.06 7.27 -19.94
C PHE A 112 7.71 8.65 -20.10
N ARG A 113 7.57 9.30 -21.28
CA ARG A 113 8.05 10.67 -21.46
C ARG A 113 7.44 11.64 -20.44
N LYS A 114 6.19 11.39 -20.04
CA LYS A 114 5.47 12.17 -19.02
C LYS A 114 4.94 11.25 -17.91
N PHE A 115 5.77 10.36 -17.38
CA PHE A 115 5.33 9.49 -16.30
C PHE A 115 4.97 10.31 -15.03
N PRO A 116 3.76 10.13 -14.45
CA PRO A 116 3.32 10.91 -13.30
C PRO A 116 4.27 10.80 -12.10
N SER A 117 4.53 11.92 -11.43
CA SER A 117 5.48 12.00 -10.32
C SER A 117 5.08 11.13 -9.12
N TYR A 118 3.78 11.05 -8.81
CA TYR A 118 3.29 10.23 -7.69
C TYR A 118 3.45 8.72 -7.98
N LEU A 119 3.18 8.27 -9.21
CA LEU A 119 3.42 6.88 -9.62
C LEU A 119 4.91 6.55 -9.60
N ARG A 120 5.77 7.51 -10.00
CA ARG A 120 7.22 7.35 -9.95
C ARG A 120 7.71 7.08 -8.53
N ARG A 121 7.28 7.92 -7.57
CA ARG A 121 7.64 7.77 -6.16
C ARG A 121 7.12 6.46 -5.60
N ALA A 122 5.89 6.06 -5.94
CA ALA A 122 5.35 4.75 -5.56
C ALA A 122 6.21 3.60 -6.11
N ALA A 123 6.59 3.64 -7.38
CA ALA A 123 7.43 2.62 -8.00
C ALA A 123 8.83 2.54 -7.39
N ILE A 124 9.44 3.69 -7.04
CA ILE A 124 10.73 3.74 -6.34
C ILE A 124 10.64 3.09 -4.97
N GLN A 125 9.60 3.43 -4.19
CA GLN A 125 9.35 2.83 -2.87
C GLN A 125 9.14 1.32 -2.98
N GLU A 126 8.34 0.89 -3.95
CA GLU A 126 8.04 -0.52 -4.15
C GLU A 126 9.27 -1.31 -4.62
N ALA A 127 10.08 -0.75 -5.52
CA ALA A 127 11.34 -1.36 -5.93
C ALA A 127 12.29 -1.56 -4.73
N LEU A 128 12.42 -0.55 -3.86
CA LEU A 128 13.21 -0.67 -2.63
C LEU A 128 12.64 -1.72 -1.67
N GLY A 129 11.32 -1.84 -1.55
CA GLY A 129 10.64 -2.87 -0.75
C GLY A 129 10.86 -4.29 -1.29
N ILE A 130 10.80 -4.48 -2.61
CA ILE A 130 11.07 -5.78 -3.25
C ILE A 130 12.53 -6.19 -3.00
N VAL A 131 13.46 -5.26 -3.19
CA VAL A 131 14.89 -5.52 -2.99
C VAL A 131 15.20 -5.79 -1.53
N SER A 132 14.67 -5.00 -0.60
CA SER A 132 14.89 -5.22 0.85
C SER A 132 14.37 -6.58 1.29
N SER A 133 13.14 -6.95 0.90
CA SER A 133 12.56 -8.26 1.17
C SER A 133 13.39 -9.39 0.58
N PHE A 134 13.88 -9.23 -0.65
CA PHE A 134 14.75 -10.22 -1.28
C PHE A 134 16.07 -10.39 -0.52
N VAL A 135 16.75 -9.30 -0.17
CA VAL A 135 18.04 -9.34 0.51
C VAL A 135 17.91 -9.98 1.90
N THR A 136 16.89 -9.64 2.67
CA THR A 136 16.63 -10.28 3.98
C THR A 136 16.43 -11.78 3.83
N ARG A 137 15.53 -12.21 2.93
CA ARG A 137 15.30 -13.65 2.68
C ARG A 137 16.55 -14.36 2.20
N TRP A 138 17.35 -13.71 1.35
CA TRP A 138 18.61 -14.26 0.86
C TRP A 138 19.63 -14.46 1.98
N GLN A 139 19.75 -13.48 2.89
CA GLN A 139 20.61 -13.57 4.06
C GLN A 139 20.15 -14.66 5.03
N ASP A 140 18.86 -14.78 5.30
CA ASP A 140 18.29 -15.85 6.14
C ASP A 140 18.56 -17.23 5.54
N TRP A 141 18.30 -17.38 4.23
CA TRP A 141 18.61 -18.62 3.52
C TRP A 141 20.10 -18.95 3.54
N LYS A 142 20.99 -17.96 3.43
CA LYS A 142 22.45 -18.12 3.52
C LYS A 142 22.89 -18.53 4.94
N ARG A 143 22.24 -18.01 5.98
CA ARG A 143 22.48 -18.38 7.39
C ARG A 143 21.92 -19.75 7.77
N GLY A 144 21.15 -20.39 6.89
CA GLY A 144 20.52 -21.69 7.16
C GLY A 144 19.17 -21.59 7.88
N ASN A 145 18.62 -20.38 8.06
CA ASN A 145 17.28 -20.17 8.58
C ASN A 145 16.25 -20.49 7.48
N ARG A 146 15.95 -21.78 7.31
CA ARG A 146 15.05 -22.33 6.29
C ARG A 146 13.97 -23.15 6.98
N LYS A 147 12.76 -23.19 6.42
CA LYS A 147 11.66 -23.99 6.98
C LYS A 147 11.92 -25.48 6.74
N HIS A 148 12.48 -25.80 5.57
CA HIS A 148 12.84 -27.15 5.19
C HIS A 148 14.27 -27.23 4.65
N ARG A 149 14.90 -28.40 4.82
CA ARG A 149 16.28 -28.66 4.36
C ARG A 149 16.45 -28.45 2.86
N HIS A 150 15.40 -28.72 2.08
CA HIS A 150 15.38 -28.66 0.62
C HIS A 150 14.79 -27.35 0.06
N ASP A 151 14.59 -26.32 0.90
CA ASP A 151 14.09 -25.03 0.45
C ASP A 151 15.04 -24.39 -0.56
N LYS A 152 14.49 -24.03 -1.72
CA LYS A 152 15.22 -23.35 -2.80
C LYS A 152 15.64 -21.95 -2.36
N SER A 153 16.76 -21.49 -2.90
CA SER A 153 17.21 -20.12 -2.68
C SER A 153 16.16 -19.12 -3.18
N PRO A 154 15.91 -18.03 -2.45
CA PRO A 154 14.98 -17.00 -2.91
C PRO A 154 15.51 -16.40 -4.22
N LYS A 155 14.58 -15.98 -5.09
CA LYS A 155 14.89 -15.33 -6.37
C LYS A 155 14.40 -13.88 -6.34
N LEU A 156 15.14 -12.98 -6.98
CA LEU A 156 14.72 -11.61 -7.17
C LEU A 156 13.64 -11.57 -8.26
N THR A 157 12.40 -11.32 -7.85
CA THR A 157 11.27 -11.23 -8.78
C THR A 157 11.23 -9.83 -9.39
N ALA A 158 11.97 -9.62 -10.48
CA ALA A 158 11.94 -8.34 -11.20
C ALA A 158 10.59 -8.07 -11.89
N ILE A 159 9.81 -9.13 -12.18
CA ILE A 159 8.45 -9.07 -12.71
C ILE A 159 7.47 -9.36 -11.56
N SER A 160 7.38 -8.47 -10.59
CA SER A 160 6.39 -8.59 -9.53
C SER A 160 5.00 -8.28 -10.08
N ASN A 161 3.97 -8.97 -9.58
CA ASN A 161 2.56 -8.67 -9.84
C ASN A 161 2.13 -7.41 -9.06
N SER A 162 2.94 -6.36 -9.18
CA SER A 162 2.81 -5.09 -8.49
C SER A 162 1.66 -4.27 -9.06
N TYR A 163 1.02 -3.49 -8.20
CA TYR A 163 -0.07 -2.59 -8.58
C TYR A 163 0.32 -1.16 -8.24
N PRO A 164 0.02 -0.20 -9.13
CA PRO A 164 0.06 1.21 -8.75
C PRO A 164 -0.96 1.48 -7.63
N ALA A 165 -0.86 2.64 -6.99
CA ALA A 165 -1.78 3.07 -5.95
C ALA A 165 -3.21 3.31 -6.50
N LEU A 166 -3.98 2.23 -6.67
CA LEU A 166 -5.38 2.23 -7.09
C LEU A 166 -6.31 2.11 -5.88
N TYR A 167 -7.52 2.67 -5.99
CA TYR A 167 -8.52 2.58 -4.93
C TYR A 167 -9.01 1.14 -4.72
N LYS A 168 -9.42 0.84 -3.50
CA LYS A 168 -10.07 -0.42 -3.13
C LYS A 168 -11.35 -0.60 -3.98
N GLY A 169 -11.40 -1.66 -4.78
CA GLY A 169 -12.48 -1.94 -5.75
C GLY A 169 -12.10 -1.70 -7.22
N GLN A 170 -11.07 -0.88 -7.49
CA GLN A 170 -10.50 -0.69 -8.82
C GLN A 170 -9.33 -1.63 -9.14
N GLN A 171 -8.85 -2.36 -8.14
CA GLN A 171 -7.82 -3.38 -8.32
C GLN A 171 -8.35 -4.51 -9.21
N ILE A 172 -7.66 -4.74 -10.31
CA ILE A 172 -7.93 -5.87 -11.21
C ILE A 172 -7.45 -7.14 -10.52
N ARG A 173 -8.29 -8.16 -10.48
CA ARG A 173 -7.93 -9.49 -9.96
C ARG A 173 -7.40 -10.38 -11.06
#